data_AF-A0A4D4LFG7-F1
#
_entry.id   AF-A0A4D4LFG7-F1
#
_cell.length_a   1.000
_cell.length_b   1.000
_cell.length_c   1.000
_cell.angle_alpha   90.00
_cell.angle_beta   90.00
_cell.angle_gamma   90.00
#
_symmetry.space_group_name_H-M   'P 1'
#
loop_
_entity.id
_entity.type
_entity.pdbx_description
1 polymer ?
#
loop_
_entity_poly.entity_id
_entity_poly.type
_entity_poly.pdbx_seq_one_letter_code
_entity_poly.pdbx_strand_id
1 'polypeptide(L)'
;MQQARNLTSDLGVRIANLRFLLRDRDGKYGEAFDAIFQSEDMDLKSAPQAPRTNAHCERIIGSIRREALDHVLIMNEAHARHVLAAYERHYNEHRPHQARCQLPPDAHEQPAAVYDLHIHKVLRTWILGGLINEYRHAA
;
A
#
# COMPACT_ATOMS: atom_id res chain seq x y z
N MET A 1 1.67 10.72 17.35
CA MET A 1 0.29 11.07 17.75
C MET A 1 -0.61 11.38 16.57
N GLN A 2 -0.40 12.47 15.83
CA GLN A 2 -1.28 12.83 14.71
C GLN A 2 -1.34 11.74 13.63
N GLN A 3 -0.22 11.08 13.32
CA GLN A 3 -0.19 9.99 12.33
C GLN A 3 -1.09 8.79 12.71
N ALA A 4 -1.14 8.42 13.99
CA ALA A 4 -2.03 7.36 14.46
C ALA A 4 -3.51 7.75 14.28
N ARG A 5 -3.86 9.01 14.60
CA ARG A 5 -5.21 9.57 14.44
C ARG A 5 -5.64 9.65 12.98
N ASN A 6 -4.73 10.08 12.11
CA ASN A 6 -4.99 10.12 10.67
C ASN A 6 -5.27 8.70 10.16
N LEU A 7 -4.43 7.73 10.53
CA LEU A 7 -4.61 6.34 10.10
C LEU A 7 -5.94 5.74 10.59
N THR A 8 -6.29 5.95 11.86
CA THR A 8 -7.59 5.50 12.42
C THR A 8 -8.76 6.13 11.68
N SER A 9 -8.68 7.44 11.40
CA SER A 9 -9.72 8.16 10.66
C SER A 9 -9.84 7.67 9.21
N ASP A 10 -8.72 7.45 8.51
CA ASP A 10 -8.69 7.02 7.11
C ASP A 10 -9.17 5.56 6.95
N LEU A 11 -8.86 4.69 7.93
CA LEU A 11 -9.34 3.30 7.93
C LEU A 11 -10.84 3.23 8.19
N GLY A 12 -11.41 4.16 8.96
CA GLY A 12 -12.85 4.25 9.23
C GLY A 12 -13.43 2.89 9.66
N VAL A 13 -14.51 2.45 9.01
CA VAL A 13 -15.18 1.16 9.31
C VAL A 13 -14.25 -0.05 9.16
N ARG A 14 -13.18 0.03 8.37
CA ARG A 14 -12.22 -1.07 8.21
C ARG A 14 -11.48 -1.37 9.51
N ILE A 15 -11.28 -0.37 10.38
CA ILE A 15 -10.57 -0.59 11.64
C ILE A 15 -11.32 -1.53 12.59
N ALA A 16 -12.65 -1.47 12.57
CA ALA A 16 -13.49 -2.37 13.37
C ALA A 16 -13.33 -3.85 13.00
N ASN A 17 -12.79 -4.13 11.80
CA ASN A 17 -12.49 -5.48 11.34
C ASN A 17 -11.03 -5.90 11.59
N LEU A 18 -10.19 -5.00 12.10
CA LEU A 18 -8.79 -5.28 12.40
C LEU A 18 -8.63 -5.60 13.88
N ARG A 19 -8.09 -6.79 14.18
CA ARG A 19 -7.91 -7.25 15.56
C ARG A 19 -6.53 -6.95 16.13
N PHE A 20 -5.50 -6.93 15.29
CA PHE A 20 -4.11 -6.85 15.72
C PHE A 20 -3.36 -5.74 14.99
N LEU A 21 -2.57 -4.97 15.74
CA LEU A 21 -1.55 -4.09 15.17
C LEU A 21 -0.18 -4.72 15.42
N LEU A 22 0.49 -5.17 14.35
CA LEU A 22 1.89 -5.58 14.43
C LEU A 22 2.79 -4.37 14.17
N ARG A 23 3.71 -4.11 15.10
CA ARG A 23 4.73 -3.07 14.95
C ARG A 23 6.03 -3.45 15.66
N ASP A 24 7.14 -2.86 15.24
CA ASP A 24 8.38 -2.91 16.01
C ASP A 24 8.29 -2.06 17.30
N ARG A 25 9.33 -2.14 18.14
CA ARG A 25 9.43 -1.36 19.39
C ARG A 25 10.25 -0.08 19.22
N ASP A 26 10.20 0.58 18.06
CA ASP A 26 10.85 1.89 17.88
C ASP A 26 10.26 2.89 18.91
N GLY A 27 11.13 3.66 19.57
CA GLY A 27 10.78 4.62 20.62
C GLY A 27 9.87 5.77 20.14
N LYS A 28 9.68 5.92 18.82
CA LYS A 28 8.68 6.83 18.23
C LYS A 28 7.25 6.44 18.57
N TYR A 29 7.01 5.17 18.89
CA TYR A 29 5.69 4.63 19.24
C TYR A 29 5.56 4.53 20.77
N GLY A 30 5.29 5.66 21.42
CA GLY A 30 5.08 5.73 22.86
C GLY A 30 3.66 5.39 23.30
N GLU A 31 3.41 5.40 24.61
CA GLU A 31 2.12 5.01 25.23
C GLU A 31 0.91 5.72 24.63
N ALA A 32 1.05 7.00 24.28
CA ALA A 32 -0.06 7.76 23.72
C ALA A 32 -0.41 7.29 22.29
N PHE A 33 0.55 6.77 21.52
CA PHE A 33 0.28 6.13 20.23
C PHE A 33 -0.51 4.84 20.45
N ASP A 34 -0.11 4.04 21.44
CA ASP A 34 -0.75 2.78 21.78
C ASP A 34 -2.19 2.97 22.26
N ALA A 35 -2.43 3.99 23.08
CA ALA A 35 -3.75 4.33 23.58
C ALA A 35 -4.78 4.59 22.47
N ILE A 36 -4.36 5.15 21.32
CA ILE A 36 -5.27 5.43 20.19
C ILE A 36 -5.77 4.12 19.55
N PHE A 37 -4.94 3.10 19.42
CA PHE A 37 -5.36 1.83 18.82
C PHE A 37 -6.07 0.93 19.83
N GLN A 38 -5.69 1.03 21.11
CA GLN A 38 -6.41 0.35 22.19
C GLN A 38 -7.83 0.89 22.38
N SER A 39 -8.08 2.20 22.15
CA SER A 39 -9.44 2.73 22.17
C SER A 39 -10.32 2.24 21.00
N GLU A 40 -9.70 1.63 20.00
CA GLU A 40 -10.37 1.01 18.84
C GLU A 40 -10.39 -0.53 18.96
N ASP A 41 -10.25 -1.05 20.19
CA ASP A 41 -10.24 -2.48 20.53
C ASP A 41 -9.16 -3.32 19.80
N MET A 42 -8.05 -2.69 19.38
CA MET A 42 -6.95 -3.39 18.73
C MET A 42 -5.90 -3.93 19.72
N ASP A 43 -5.52 -5.19 19.54
CA ASP A 43 -4.43 -5.82 20.27
C ASP A 43 -3.06 -5.45 19.66
N LEU A 44 -2.25 -4.75 20.43
CA LEU A 44 -0.88 -4.40 20.04
C LEU A 44 0.06 -5.60 20.19
N LYS A 45 0.72 -6.00 19.10
CA LYS A 45 1.70 -7.10 19.09
C LYS A 45 3.09 -6.57 18.73
N SER A 46 3.97 -6.56 19.72
CA SER A 46 5.38 -6.21 19.56
C SER A 46 6.27 -7.16 20.36
N ALA A 47 6.95 -8.08 19.68
CA ALA A 47 7.89 -8.99 20.30
C ALA A 47 9.27 -8.32 20.43
N PRO A 48 9.92 -8.34 21.61
CA PRO A 48 11.28 -7.85 21.75
C PRO A 48 12.23 -8.72 20.93
N GLN A 49 13.19 -8.08 20.25
CA GLN A 49 14.24 -8.75 19.46
C GLN A 49 13.70 -9.66 18.33
N ALA A 50 12.52 -9.35 17.80
CA ALA A 50 11.91 -10.06 16.68
C ALA A 50 11.97 -9.20 15.40
N PRO A 51 13.12 -9.12 14.72
CA PRO A 51 13.27 -8.27 13.51
C PRO A 51 12.27 -8.65 12.41
N ARG A 52 11.80 -9.90 12.37
CA ARG A 52 10.81 -10.35 11.39
C ARG A 52 9.40 -9.85 11.64
N THR A 53 9.07 -9.32 12.83
CA THR A 53 7.72 -8.80 13.12
C THR A 53 7.36 -7.64 12.19
N ASN A 54 8.35 -6.89 11.69
CA ASN A 54 8.17 -5.77 10.76
C ASN A 54 8.49 -6.12 9.30
N ALA A 55 8.81 -7.39 8.99
CA ALA A 55 9.35 -7.78 7.67
C ALA A 55 8.41 -7.46 6.50
N HIS A 56 7.09 -7.50 6.73
CA HIS A 56 6.11 -7.11 5.72
C HIS A 56 6.19 -5.61 5.41
N CYS A 57 6.21 -4.75 6.43
CA CYS A 57 6.35 -3.30 6.24
C CYS A 57 7.70 -2.96 5.58
N GLU A 58 8.79 -3.58 6.04
CA GLU A 58 10.12 -3.40 5.43
C GLU A 58 10.12 -3.80 3.95
N ARG A 59 9.48 -4.92 3.61
CA ARG A 59 9.34 -5.37 2.22
C ARG A 59 8.55 -4.38 1.37
N ILE A 60 7.45 -3.84 1.90
CA ILE A 60 6.64 -2.82 1.21
C ILE A 60 7.46 -1.54 1.00
N ILE A 61 8.11 -1.02 2.04
CA ILE A 61 8.97 0.17 1.96
C ILE A 61 10.07 -0.03 0.91
N GLY A 62 10.75 -1.18 0.94
CA GLY A 62 11.76 -1.50 -0.06
C GLY A 62 11.22 -1.55 -1.48
N SER A 63 9.96 -2.00 -1.68
CA SER A 63 9.32 -2.04 -3.00
C SER A 63 8.99 -0.63 -3.49
N ILE A 64 8.37 0.20 -2.63
CA ILE A 64 8.09 1.63 -2.91
C ILE A 64 9.38 2.36 -3.32
N ARG A 65 10.49 2.10 -2.61
CA ARG A 65 11.78 2.71 -2.92
C ARG A 65 12.30 2.31 -4.29
N ARG A 66 12.45 1.00 -4.52
CA ARG A 66 13.00 0.45 -5.76
C ARG A 66 12.15 0.73 -7.00
N GLU A 67 10.84 0.86 -6.84
CA GLU A 67 9.92 1.03 -7.98
C GLU A 67 9.54 2.50 -8.22
N ALA A 68 9.65 3.37 -7.20
CA ALA A 68 9.27 4.77 -7.31
C ALA A 68 10.31 5.74 -6.73
N LEU A 69 10.55 5.72 -5.41
CA LEU A 69 11.23 6.84 -4.74
C LEU A 69 12.72 6.97 -5.07
N ASP A 70 13.39 5.89 -5.46
CA ASP A 70 14.80 5.94 -5.87
C ASP A 70 14.95 6.47 -7.32
N HIS A 71 13.84 6.69 -8.04
CA HIS A 71 13.81 7.16 -9.44
C HIS A 71 13.18 8.54 -9.64
N VAL A 72 12.61 9.14 -8.59
CA VAL A 72 11.94 10.44 -8.65
C VAL A 72 12.65 11.43 -7.74
N LEU A 73 13.05 12.58 -8.29
CA LEU A 73 13.55 13.67 -7.47
C LEU A 73 12.40 14.32 -6.69
N ILE A 74 12.37 14.08 -5.38
CA ILE A 74 11.36 14.66 -4.48
C ILE A 74 11.71 16.11 -4.18
N MET A 75 10.78 17.01 -4.52
CA MET A 75 11.00 18.47 -4.46
C MET A 75 10.55 19.07 -3.13
N ASN A 76 9.50 18.52 -2.54
CA ASN A 76 8.92 18.94 -1.27
C ASN A 76 7.99 17.84 -0.72
N GLU A 77 7.44 18.04 0.47
CA GLU A 77 6.54 17.09 1.12
C GLU A 77 5.25 16.83 0.31
N ALA A 78 4.65 17.87 -0.29
CA ALA A 78 3.45 17.71 -1.10
C ALA A 78 3.72 16.83 -2.33
N HIS A 79 4.89 16.99 -2.96
CA HIS A 79 5.33 16.12 -4.05
C HIS A 79 5.54 14.69 -3.56
N ALA A 80 6.17 14.48 -2.40
CA ALA A 80 6.34 13.15 -1.82
C ALA A 80 4.99 12.46 -1.57
N ARG A 81 4.02 13.18 -1.00
CA ARG A 81 2.66 12.67 -0.77
C ARG A 81 1.97 12.31 -2.08
N HIS A 82 2.10 13.14 -3.12
CA HIS A 82 1.55 12.84 -4.44
C HIS A 82 2.15 11.57 -5.05
N VAL A 83 3.49 11.42 -4.98
CA VAL A 83 4.18 10.23 -5.49
C VAL A 83 3.74 8.97 -4.74
N LEU A 84 3.68 9.03 -3.41
CA LEU A 84 3.24 7.91 -2.58
C LEU A 84 1.77 7.54 -2.84
N ALA A 85 0.87 8.51 -2.97
CA ALA A 85 -0.54 8.25 -3.25
C ALA A 85 -0.75 7.64 -4.65
N ALA A 86 0.01 8.10 -5.65
CA ALA A 86 -0.02 7.52 -6.99
C ALA A 86 0.51 6.08 -6.99
N TYR A 87 1.60 5.81 -6.25
CA TYR A 87 2.14 4.46 -6.10
C TYR A 87 1.21 3.54 -5.31
N GLU A 88 0.58 4.01 -4.24
CA GLU A 88 -0.40 3.25 -3.46
C GLU A 88 -1.56 2.79 -4.35
N ARG A 89 -2.13 3.72 -5.14
CA ARG A 89 -3.20 3.39 -6.09
C ARG A 89 -2.73 2.34 -7.10
N HIS A 90 -1.56 2.54 -7.69
CA HIS A 90 -0.96 1.57 -8.60
C HIS A 90 -0.81 0.20 -7.93
N TYR A 91 -0.24 0.16 -6.73
CA TYR A 91 0.04 -1.08 -6.00
C TYR A 91 -1.21 -1.88 -5.67
N ASN A 92 -2.28 -1.19 -5.26
CA ASN A 92 -3.53 -1.81 -4.81
C ASN A 92 -4.52 -2.10 -5.94
N GLU A 93 -4.54 -1.29 -6.99
CA GLU A 93 -5.54 -1.41 -8.07
C GLU A 93 -5.02 -2.01 -9.36
N HIS A 94 -3.69 -2.04 -9.59
CA HIS A 94 -3.15 -2.40 -10.90
C HIS A 94 -1.95 -3.34 -10.89
N ARG A 95 -1.01 -3.16 -9.95
CA ARG A 95 0.23 -3.93 -9.88
C ARG A 95 -0.10 -5.41 -9.74
N PRO A 96 0.43 -6.30 -10.59
CA PRO A 96 0.13 -7.72 -10.50
C PRO A 96 0.89 -8.36 -9.33
N HIS A 97 0.22 -9.22 -8.56
CA HIS A 97 0.82 -9.94 -7.44
C HIS A 97 0.82 -11.43 -7.71
N GLN A 98 2.01 -12.03 -7.83
CA GLN A 98 2.17 -13.45 -8.14
C GLN A 98 1.43 -14.37 -7.17
N ALA A 99 1.47 -14.04 -5.87
CA ALA A 99 0.77 -14.79 -4.82
C ALA A 99 -0.77 -14.72 -4.93
N ARG A 100 -1.30 -13.81 -5.75
CA ARG A 100 -2.74 -13.62 -6.00
C ARG A 100 -3.11 -13.90 -7.46
N CYS A 101 -2.41 -14.82 -8.13
CA CYS A 101 -2.67 -15.12 -9.54
C CYS A 101 -2.64 -13.88 -10.45
N GLN A 102 -1.68 -12.98 -10.19
CA GLN A 102 -1.52 -11.69 -10.87
C GLN A 102 -2.62 -10.65 -10.58
N LEU A 103 -3.52 -10.90 -9.62
CA LEU A 103 -4.52 -9.90 -9.23
C LEU A 103 -3.92 -8.84 -8.28
N PRO A 104 -4.23 -7.56 -8.50
CA PRO A 104 -3.95 -6.50 -7.53
C PRO A 104 -4.85 -6.64 -6.28
N PRO A 105 -4.42 -6.15 -5.10
CA PRO A 105 -5.15 -6.15 -3.81
C PRO A 105 -6.66 -5.92 -3.92
N ASP A 106 -7.06 -4.89 -4.65
CA ASP A 106 -8.46 -4.46 -4.74
C ASP A 106 -9.23 -5.17 -5.86
N ALA A 107 -8.60 -6.07 -6.62
CA ALA A 107 -9.28 -6.96 -7.54
C ALA A 107 -9.66 -8.29 -6.86
N HIS A 108 -10.90 -8.69 -7.10
CA HIS A 108 -11.48 -9.93 -6.57
C HIS A 108 -11.82 -10.95 -7.67
N GLU A 109 -11.89 -10.50 -8.92
CA GLU A 109 -12.26 -11.31 -10.07
C GLU A 109 -11.18 -11.20 -11.15
N GLN A 110 -10.95 -12.30 -11.88
CA GLN A 110 -10.10 -12.25 -13.06
C GLN A 110 -10.83 -11.53 -14.19
N PRO A 111 -10.13 -10.69 -14.97
CA PRO A 111 -10.71 -10.16 -16.19
C PRO A 111 -11.12 -11.32 -17.10
N ALA A 112 -12.24 -11.14 -17.81
CA ALA A 112 -12.71 -12.13 -18.77
C ALA A 112 -11.57 -12.49 -19.75
N ALA A 113 -11.38 -13.79 -19.98
CA ALA A 113 -10.33 -14.25 -20.88
C ALA A 113 -10.55 -13.66 -22.27
N VAL A 114 -9.59 -12.85 -22.72
CA VAL A 114 -9.60 -12.25 -24.06
C VAL A 114 -9.07 -13.30 -25.03
N TYR A 115 -9.98 -13.98 -25.72
CA TYR A 115 -9.62 -14.99 -26.73
C TYR A 115 -9.31 -14.39 -28.10
N ASP A 116 -9.70 -13.12 -28.34
CA ASP A 116 -9.44 -12.40 -29.59
C ASP A 116 -8.61 -11.13 -29.35
N LEU A 117 -7.30 -11.27 -29.50
CA LEU A 117 -6.31 -10.20 -29.37
C LEU A 117 -6.40 -9.14 -30.48
N HIS A 118 -7.15 -9.40 -31.57
CA HIS A 118 -7.33 -8.44 -32.66
C HIS A 118 -8.45 -7.44 -32.40
N ILE A 119 -9.41 -7.76 -31.52
CA ILE A 119 -10.57 -6.90 -31.22
C ILE A 119 -10.28 -5.92 -30.07
N HIS A 120 -9.40 -6.28 -29.14
CA HIS A 120 -9.22 -5.53 -27.89
C HIS A 120 -8.01 -4.59 -27.95
N LYS A 121 -8.28 -3.29 -28.09
CA LYS A 121 -7.24 -2.26 -28.01
C LYS A 121 -6.69 -2.19 -26.59
N VAL A 122 -5.38 -2.35 -26.43
CA VAL A 122 -4.70 -2.13 -25.14
C VAL A 122 -4.46 -0.63 -24.96
N LEU A 123 -4.94 -0.08 -23.85
CA LEU A 123 -4.71 1.28 -23.42
C LEU A 123 -3.56 1.31 -22.41
N ARG A 124 -2.58 2.18 -22.67
CA ARG A 124 -1.45 2.43 -21.77
C ARG A 124 -1.67 3.76 -21.04
N THR A 125 -1.53 3.75 -19.73
CA THR A 125 -1.54 4.96 -18.89
C THR A 125 -0.18 5.14 -18.22
N TRP A 126 0.33 6.37 -18.25
CA TRP A 126 1.59 6.72 -17.60
C TRP A 126 1.33 7.28 -16.22
N ILE A 127 2.01 6.74 -15.22
CA ILE A 127 1.99 7.22 -13.84
C ILE A 127 3.39 7.69 -13.47
N LEU A 128 3.48 8.70 -12.60
CA LEU A 128 4.75 9.29 -12.14
C LEU A 128 5.65 9.73 -13.30
N GLY A 129 5.08 10.44 -14.28
CA GLY A 129 5.83 10.91 -15.46
C GLY A 129 6.29 9.79 -16.40
N GLY A 130 5.65 8.61 -16.35
CA GLY A 130 5.97 7.47 -17.22
C GLY A 130 6.92 6.46 -16.60
N LEU A 131 7.38 6.70 -15.36
CA LEU A 131 8.14 5.73 -14.58
C LEU A 131 7.37 4.41 -14.44
N ILE A 132 6.06 4.50 -14.20
CA ILE A 132 5.17 3.36 -14.10
C ILE A 132 4.20 3.37 -15.28
N ASN A 133 3.96 2.20 -15.85
CA ASN A 133 3.09 2.01 -16.99
C ASN A 133 1.98 1.02 -16.62
N GLU A 134 0.75 1.48 -16.69
CA GLU A 134 -0.44 0.66 -16.50
C GLU A 134 -1.07 0.29 -17.84
N TYR A 135 -1.60 -0.91 -17.94
CA TYR A 135 -2.19 -1.46 -19.16
C TYR A 135 -3.58 -2.01 -18.91
N ARG A 136 -4.58 -1.54 -19.65
CA ARG A 136 -5.97 -1.99 -19.56
C ARG A 136 -6.51 -2.31 -20.95
N HIS A 137 -7.47 -3.22 -21.06
CA HIS A 137 -8.22 -3.39 -22.30
C HIS A 137 -9.27 -2.28 -22.43
N ALA A 138 -9.46 -1.76 -23.65
CA ALA A 138 -10.60 -0.89 -23.95
C ALA A 138 -11.91 -1.67 -23.78
N ALA A 139 -12.94 -0.99 -23.27
CA ALA A 139 -14.30 -1.52 -23.12
C ALA A 139 -15.02 -1.64 -24.47
#